data_AF-A0A846A7B2-F1
#
_entry.id   AF-A0A846A7B2-F1
#
_cell.length_a   1.000
_cell.length_b   1.000
_cell.length_c   1.000
_cell.angle_alpha   90.00
_cell.angle_beta   90.00
_cell.angle_gamma   90.00
#
_symmetry.space_group_name_H-M   'P 1'
#
loop_
_entity.id
_entity.type
_entity.pdbx_description
1 polymer ?
#
loop_
_entity_poly.entity_id
_entity_poly.type
_entity_poly.pdbx_seq_one_letter_code
_entity_poly.pdbx_strand_id
1 'polypeptide(L)'
;MKCVKCKTDNNLKERTEAGGRCKNCNHPFVFDPKAGSKFTDIFFNNSIETISSENTLFFTSKQLWYFIDKRLRKKGDIGLVVSLFLSFFLLPFIMRVSVEMEFNILPFLIIFVPLILYFIWATQYKNYQPKSRRSFAIAIQIIGGLILVAVLV
;
A
#
# COMPACT_ATOMS: atom_id res chain seq x y z
N MET A 1 22.62 -1.90 -12.09
CA MET A 1 22.45 -2.49 -10.74
C MET A 1 23.81 -2.68 -10.12
N LYS A 2 23.93 -2.26 -8.87
CA LYS A 2 25.21 -2.17 -8.19
C LYS A 2 25.58 -3.51 -7.55
N CYS A 3 26.87 -3.86 -7.59
CA CYS A 3 27.38 -5.10 -7.01
C CYS A 3 27.46 -5.00 -5.48
N VAL A 4 26.98 -6.02 -4.76
CA VAL A 4 27.03 -6.05 -3.29
C VAL A 4 28.47 -6.03 -2.75
N LYS A 5 29.39 -6.70 -3.45
CA LYS A 5 30.79 -6.89 -3.05
C LYS A 5 31.66 -5.66 -3.34
N CYS A 6 31.79 -5.27 -4.61
CA CYS A 6 32.71 -4.18 -5.00
C CYS A 6 32.03 -2.83 -5.21
N LYS A 7 30.71 -2.72 -4.99
CA LYS A 7 29.92 -1.49 -5.14
C LYS A 7 29.99 -0.86 -6.55
N THR A 8 30.51 -1.56 -7.56
CA THR A 8 30.50 -1.11 -8.95
C THR A 8 29.09 -1.17 -9.51
N ASP A 9 28.65 -0.14 -10.26
CA ASP A 9 27.40 -0.21 -11.02
C ASP A 9 27.59 -0.97 -12.32
N ASN A 10 26.63 -1.84 -12.62
CA ASN A 10 26.62 -2.69 -13.80
C ASN A 10 25.31 -2.49 -14.54
N ASN A 11 25.35 -2.01 -15.77
CA ASN A 11 24.15 -1.99 -16.60
C ASN A 11 23.79 -3.43 -17.07
N LEU A 12 22.64 -3.59 -17.74
CA LEU A 12 22.21 -4.91 -18.19
C LEU A 12 23.17 -5.51 -19.23
N LYS A 13 23.62 -4.70 -20.19
CA LYS A 13 24.50 -5.15 -21.28
C LYS A 13 25.81 -5.72 -20.72
N GLU A 14 26.45 -4.97 -19.82
CA GLU A 14 27.68 -5.37 -19.13
C GLU A 14 27.51 -6.67 -18.35
N ARG A 15 26.35 -6.84 -17.70
CA ARG A 15 26.03 -8.09 -16.99
C ARG A 15 25.87 -9.27 -17.95
N THR A 16 25.18 -9.07 -19.07
CA THR A 16 24.96 -10.14 -20.06
C THR A 16 26.27 -10.55 -20.72
N GLU A 17 27.12 -9.58 -21.07
CA GLU A 17 28.46 -9.81 -21.61
C GLU A 17 29.36 -10.55 -20.60
N ALA A 18 29.23 -10.23 -19.31
CA ALA A 18 29.94 -10.91 -18.23
C ALA A 18 29.23 -12.20 -17.74
N GLY A 19 28.24 -12.73 -18.46
CA GLY A 19 27.56 -13.99 -18.12
C GLY A 19 26.77 -13.96 -16.80
N GLY A 20 26.13 -12.82 -16.47
CA GLY A 20 25.39 -12.61 -15.23
C GLY A 20 26.27 -12.20 -14.04
N ARG A 21 27.49 -11.74 -14.29
CA ARG A 21 28.48 -11.40 -13.24
C ARG A 21 28.83 -9.93 -13.26
N CYS A 22 29.46 -9.45 -12.20
CA CYS A 22 29.95 -8.08 -12.14
C CYS A 22 31.16 -7.88 -13.05
N LYS A 23 31.15 -6.83 -13.88
CA LYS A 23 32.24 -6.46 -14.80
C LYS A 23 33.60 -6.21 -14.14
N ASN A 24 33.61 -5.86 -12.84
CA ASN A 24 34.82 -5.50 -12.11
C ASN A 24 35.34 -6.65 -11.23
N CYS A 25 34.51 -7.17 -10.32
CA CYS A 25 34.96 -8.19 -9.36
C CYS A 25 34.54 -9.63 -9.72
N ASN A 26 33.90 -9.81 -10.87
CA ASN A 26 33.39 -11.10 -11.37
C ASN A 26 32.47 -11.85 -10.38
N HIS A 27 31.88 -11.13 -9.42
CA HIS A 27 30.90 -11.68 -8.47
C HIS A 27 29.59 -11.99 -9.21
N PRO A 28 29.04 -13.22 -9.08
CA PRO A 28 27.78 -13.56 -9.72
C PRO A 28 26.62 -12.83 -9.06
N PHE A 29 25.69 -12.33 -9.87
CA PHE A 29 24.43 -11.79 -9.35
C PHE A 29 23.43 -12.92 -9.11
N VAL A 30 22.72 -12.87 -7.98
CA VAL A 30 21.72 -13.89 -7.62
C VAL A 30 20.34 -13.51 -8.12
N PHE A 31 19.94 -12.26 -7.92
CA PHE A 31 18.62 -11.75 -8.30
C PHE A 31 18.71 -10.90 -9.56
N ASP A 32 17.94 -11.28 -10.58
CA ASP A 32 17.78 -10.50 -11.80
C ASP A 32 16.33 -10.07 -12.02
N PRO A 33 16.05 -8.76 -11.98
CA PRO A 33 14.72 -8.22 -12.27
C PRO A 33 14.18 -8.61 -13.65
N LYS A 34 15.06 -8.75 -14.65
CA LYS A 34 14.62 -9.15 -16.00
C LYS A 34 14.31 -10.64 -16.12
N ALA A 35 14.89 -11.47 -15.26
CA ALA A 35 14.58 -12.89 -15.17
C ALA A 35 13.35 -13.16 -14.27
N GLY A 36 12.68 -12.13 -13.77
CA GLY A 36 11.45 -12.24 -12.97
C GLY A 36 11.64 -12.03 -11.46
N SER A 37 12.84 -11.69 -10.99
CA SER A 37 13.04 -11.34 -9.58
C SER A 37 12.35 -10.02 -9.24
N LYS A 38 11.63 -9.94 -8.11
CA LYS A 38 10.97 -8.68 -7.70
C LYS A 38 11.93 -7.63 -7.13
N PHE A 39 13.18 -8.01 -6.89
CA PHE A 39 14.21 -7.17 -6.26
C PHE A 39 15.62 -7.55 -6.73
N THR A 40 16.62 -6.85 -6.22
CA THR A 40 18.05 -7.00 -6.57
C THR A 40 18.86 -7.45 -5.36
N ASP A 41 20.10 -7.91 -5.59
CA ASP A 41 21.06 -8.29 -4.53
C ASP A 41 21.28 -7.19 -3.49
N ILE A 42 21.36 -5.93 -3.92
CA ILE A 42 21.49 -4.80 -2.98
C ILE A 42 20.24 -4.62 -2.15
N PHE A 43 19.06 -4.72 -2.76
CA PHE A 43 17.82 -4.63 -1.99
C PHE A 43 17.76 -5.72 -0.92
N PHE A 44 18.19 -6.94 -1.25
CA PHE A 44 18.24 -8.06 -0.33
C PHE A 44 19.27 -7.83 0.79
N ASN A 45 20.50 -7.42 0.44
CA ASN A 45 21.55 -7.09 1.40
C ASN A 45 21.11 -6.00 2.38
N ASN A 46 20.58 -4.89 1.86
CA ASN A 46 20.07 -3.80 2.69
C ASN A 46 18.90 -4.26 3.57
N SER A 47 18.09 -5.22 3.11
CA SER A 47 17.01 -5.77 3.92
C SER A 47 17.52 -6.60 5.08
N ILE A 48 18.59 -7.38 4.88
CA ILE A 48 19.30 -8.11 5.94
C ILE A 48 19.89 -7.12 6.95
N GLU A 49 20.65 -6.14 6.49
CA GLU A 49 21.27 -5.12 7.36
C GLU A 49 20.22 -4.35 8.17
N THR A 50 19.08 -4.02 7.56
CA THR A 50 18.01 -3.30 8.26
C THR A 50 17.32 -4.18 9.31
N ILE A 51 16.96 -5.42 8.98
CA ILE A 51 16.24 -6.28 9.92
C ILE A 51 17.14 -6.77 11.06
N SER A 52 18.44 -6.90 10.80
CA SER A 52 19.44 -7.26 11.80
C SER A 52 19.90 -6.07 12.63
N SER A 53 19.45 -4.85 12.33
CA SER A 53 19.95 -3.62 12.95
C SER A 53 21.48 -3.55 12.89
N GLU A 54 22.07 -3.71 11.70
CA GLU A 54 23.52 -3.75 11.48
C GLU A 54 24.21 -4.90 12.23
N ASN A 55 23.59 -6.08 12.22
CA ASN A 55 24.06 -7.33 12.85
C ASN A 55 24.00 -7.35 14.39
N THR A 56 23.25 -6.44 15.02
CA THR A 56 23.06 -6.46 16.48
C THR A 56 21.90 -7.36 16.92
N LEU A 57 20.98 -7.72 16.02
CA LEU A 57 19.78 -8.50 16.32
C LEU A 57 19.68 -9.74 15.42
N PHE A 58 19.35 -10.86 16.06
CA PHE A 58 18.94 -12.08 15.35
C PHE A 58 17.48 -11.97 14.88
N PHE A 59 17.21 -12.58 13.73
CA PHE A 59 15.87 -12.64 13.16
C PHE A 59 15.60 -14.03 12.60
N THR A 60 14.33 -14.40 12.57
CA THR A 60 13.85 -15.66 11.99
C THR A 60 13.60 -15.51 10.49
N SER A 61 13.61 -16.63 9.77
CA SER A 61 13.25 -16.67 8.35
C SER A 61 11.86 -16.08 8.07
N LYS A 62 10.89 -16.32 8.97
CA LYS A 62 9.54 -15.75 8.89
C LYS A 62 9.54 -14.23 9.00
N GLN A 63 10.35 -13.67 9.90
CA GLN A 63 10.48 -12.22 10.06
C GLN A 63 11.13 -11.58 8.83
N LEU A 64 12.19 -12.20 8.27
CA LEU A 64 12.81 -11.74 7.02
C LEU A 64 11.81 -11.74 5.86
N TRP A 65 11.07 -12.84 5.70
CA TRP A 65 10.05 -12.95 4.66
C TRP A 65 8.98 -11.87 4.79
N TYR A 66 8.43 -11.69 6.00
CA TYR A 66 7.44 -10.64 6.28
C TYR A 66 7.98 -9.25 5.96
N PHE A 67 9.23 -8.97 6.33
CA PHE A 67 9.88 -7.69 6.09
C PHE A 67 10.05 -7.38 4.60
N ILE A 68 10.54 -8.36 3.83
CA ILE A 68 10.69 -8.24 2.37
C ILE A 68 9.32 -8.05 1.70
N ASP A 69 8.35 -8.89 2.03
CA ASP A 69 6.99 -8.81 1.47
C ASP A 69 6.35 -7.44 1.77
N LYS A 70 6.49 -6.93 3.00
CA LYS A 70 6.03 -5.60 3.40
C LYS A 70 6.67 -4.48 2.57
N ARG A 71 7.96 -4.59 2.23
CA ARG A 71 8.67 -3.58 1.41
C ARG A 71 8.29 -3.65 -0.08
N LEU A 72 8.03 -4.85 -0.60
CA LEU A 72 7.65 -5.05 -2.01
C LEU A 72 6.19 -4.71 -2.29
N ARG A 73 5.33 -4.77 -1.27
CA ARG A 73 3.93 -4.35 -1.40
C ARG A 73 3.87 -2.87 -1.75
N LYS A 74 3.38 -2.57 -2.95
CA LYS A 74 2.93 -1.24 -3.32
C LYS A 74 1.96 -0.77 -2.24
N LYS A 75 2.19 0.43 -1.69
CA LYS A 75 1.17 1.09 -0.86
C LYS A 75 -0.03 1.26 -1.78
N GLY A 76 -1.12 0.54 -1.52
CA GLY A 76 -2.35 0.73 -2.29
C GLY A 76 -2.72 2.21 -2.27
N ASP A 77 -3.15 2.75 -3.41
CA ASP A 77 -3.57 4.13 -3.55
C ASP A 77 -4.84 4.37 -2.74
N ILE A 78 -4.63 4.62 -1.45
CA ILE A 78 -5.63 5.15 -0.53
C ILE A 78 -6.23 6.44 -1.13
N GLY A 79 -5.45 7.17 -1.94
CA GLY A 79 -5.91 8.36 -2.66
C GLY A 79 -7.08 8.10 -3.60
N LEU A 80 -7.17 6.96 -4.27
CA LEU A 80 -8.27 6.68 -5.20
C LEU A 80 -9.56 6.35 -4.44
N VAL A 81 -9.46 5.55 -3.37
CA VAL A 81 -10.60 5.24 -2.49
C VAL A 81 -11.09 6.51 -1.79
N VAL A 82 -10.18 7.32 -1.23
CA VAL A 82 -10.52 8.58 -0.57
C VAL A 82 -11.06 9.61 -1.57
N SER A 83 -10.54 9.67 -2.79
CA SER A 83 -11.01 10.59 -3.85
C SER A 83 -12.42 10.26 -4.32
N LEU A 84 -12.70 8.98 -4.61
CA LEU A 84 -14.06 8.52 -4.95
C LEU A 84 -15.04 8.75 -3.80
N PHE A 85 -14.55 8.63 -2.56
CA PHE A 85 -15.35 8.89 -1.37
C PHE A 85 -15.64 10.40 -1.21
N LEU A 86 -14.63 11.26 -1.40
CA LEU A 86 -14.78 12.72 -1.35
C LEU A 86 -15.72 13.21 -2.45
N SER A 87 -15.59 12.71 -3.67
CA SER A 87 -16.45 13.13 -4.78
C SER A 87 -17.91 12.74 -4.54
N PHE A 88 -18.16 11.59 -3.93
CA PHE A 88 -19.50 11.12 -3.60
C PHE A 88 -20.18 11.93 -2.49
N PHE A 89 -19.41 12.47 -1.53
CA PHE A 89 -19.92 13.34 -0.46
C PHE A 89 -20.00 14.82 -0.86
N LEU A 90 -19.04 15.31 -1.65
CA LEU A 90 -18.97 16.73 -2.04
C LEU A 90 -19.97 17.08 -3.15
N LEU A 91 -20.23 16.18 -4.12
CA LEU A 91 -21.21 16.45 -5.19
C LEU A 91 -22.61 16.79 -4.64
N PRO A 92 -23.24 15.97 -3.78
CA PRO A 92 -24.58 16.28 -3.27
C PRO A 92 -24.59 17.50 -2.35
N PHE A 93 -23.47 17.80 -1.66
CA PHE A 93 -23.34 19.03 -0.87
C PHE A 93 -23.25 20.29 -1.74
N ILE A 94 -22.54 20.23 -2.87
CA ILE A 94 -22.48 21.34 -3.85
C ILE A 94 -23.85 21.53 -4.51
N MET A 95 -24.55 20.44 -4.86
CA MET A 95 -25.89 20.52 -5.46
C MET A 95 -26.95 21.06 -4.48
N ARG A 96 -26.77 20.87 -3.16
CA ARG A 96 -27.62 21.45 -2.10
C ARG A 96 -27.57 22.99 -2.06
N VAL A 97 -26.42 23.59 -2.35
CA VAL A 97 -26.28 25.07 -2.38
C VAL A 97 -26.98 25.66 -3.61
N SER A 98 -27.09 24.89 -4.69
CA SER A 98 -27.56 25.36 -5.99
C SER A 98 -29.08 25.28 -6.20
N VAL A 99 -29.79 24.46 -5.42
CA VAL A 99 -31.24 24.25 -5.61
C VAL A 99 -31.93 24.20 -4.24
N GLU A 100 -32.74 25.22 -3.96
CA GLU A 100 -33.65 25.25 -2.81
C GLU A 100 -34.75 24.18 -3.01
N MET A 101 -34.45 22.93 -2.69
CA MET A 101 -35.39 21.81 -2.78
C MET A 101 -35.60 21.18 -1.41
N GLU A 102 -36.87 20.85 -1.12
CA GLU A 102 -37.29 20.18 0.11
C GLU A 102 -36.53 18.85 0.32
N PHE A 103 -36.09 18.63 1.56
CA PHE A 103 -35.21 17.54 1.95
C PHE A 103 -35.98 16.21 2.00
N ASN A 104 -35.86 15.38 0.95
CA ASN A 104 -36.25 13.97 1.05
C ASN A 104 -35.04 13.16 1.56
N ILE A 105 -35.13 12.66 2.79
CA ILE A 105 -34.05 11.92 3.49
C ILE A 105 -33.95 10.47 2.98
N LEU A 106 -35.00 9.97 2.32
CA LEU A 106 -35.11 8.57 1.87
C LEU A 106 -33.95 8.09 0.98
N PRO A 107 -33.49 8.85 -0.04
CA PRO A 107 -32.38 8.43 -0.90
C PRO A 107 -31.04 8.33 -0.15
N PHE A 108 -30.85 9.18 0.86
CA PHE A 108 -29.66 9.12 1.73
C PHE A 108 -29.65 7.83 2.54
N LEU A 109 -30.77 7.46 3.17
CA LEU A 109 -30.84 6.22 3.95
C LEU A 109 -30.60 4.97 3.09
N ILE A 110 -31.17 4.94 1.89
CA ILE A 110 -31.04 3.82 0.95
C ILE A 110 -29.58 3.60 0.52
N ILE A 111 -28.78 4.67 0.40
CA ILE A 111 -27.39 4.58 -0.05
C ILE A 111 -26.42 4.39 1.12
N PHE A 112 -26.60 5.15 2.20
CA PHE A 112 -25.65 5.19 3.30
C PHE A 112 -25.72 3.96 4.20
N VAL A 113 -26.93 3.43 4.45
CA VAL A 113 -27.09 2.26 5.32
C VAL A 113 -26.40 1.02 4.74
N PRO A 114 -26.59 0.62 3.46
CA PRO A 114 -25.88 -0.53 2.90
C PRO A 114 -24.37 -0.33 2.83
N LEU A 115 -23.90 0.90 2.60
CA LEU A 115 -22.47 1.21 2.54
C LEU A 115 -21.79 1.07 3.91
N ILE A 116 -22.44 1.57 4.98
CA ILE A 116 -21.95 1.41 6.35
C ILE A 116 -21.93 -0.07 6.73
N LEU A 117 -23.00 -0.80 6.42
CA LEU A 117 -23.07 -2.25 6.67
C LEU A 117 -21.99 -3.01 5.90
N TYR A 118 -21.73 -2.65 4.64
CA TYR A 118 -20.63 -3.19 3.85
C TYR A 118 -19.28 -2.93 4.50
N PHE A 119 -19.00 -1.71 4.98
CA PHE A 119 -17.74 -1.42 5.66
C PHE A 119 -17.61 -2.16 6.99
N ILE A 120 -18.68 -2.26 7.79
CA ILE A 120 -18.68 -3.07 9.02
C ILE A 120 -18.33 -4.52 8.67
N TRP A 121 -18.99 -5.11 7.67
CA TRP A 121 -18.68 -6.45 7.20
C TRP A 121 -17.23 -6.58 6.72
N ALA A 122 -16.73 -5.63 5.92
CA ALA A 122 -15.37 -5.61 5.41
C ALA A 122 -14.31 -5.45 6.52
N THR A 123 -14.62 -4.77 7.64
CA THR A 123 -13.71 -4.72 8.80
C THR A 123 -13.56 -6.06 9.52
N GLN A 124 -14.56 -6.94 9.43
CA GLN A 124 -14.61 -8.21 10.15
C GLN A 124 -14.20 -9.40 9.28
N TYR A 125 -14.20 -9.24 7.95
CA TYR A 125 -13.89 -10.31 7.03
C TYR A 125 -12.44 -10.80 7.18
N LYS A 126 -12.29 -12.07 7.60
CA LYS A 126 -11.00 -12.65 8.00
C LYS A 126 -9.98 -12.76 6.85
N ASN A 127 -10.45 -12.80 5.60
CA ASN A 127 -9.55 -12.88 4.45
C ASN A 127 -8.97 -11.52 4.05
N TYR A 128 -9.49 -10.41 4.60
CA TYR A 128 -8.84 -9.12 4.41
C TYR A 128 -7.62 -8.97 5.31
N GLN A 129 -6.59 -8.37 4.73
CA GLN A 129 -5.36 -8.06 5.44
C GLN A 129 -5.65 -7.09 6.60
N PRO A 130 -4.96 -7.21 7.74
CA PRO A 130 -5.15 -6.33 8.88
C PRO A 130 -5.08 -4.84 8.54
N LYS A 131 -4.25 -4.46 7.56
CA LYS A 131 -4.14 -3.08 7.07
C LYS A 131 -5.42 -2.59 6.40
N SER A 132 -6.03 -3.40 5.53
CA SER A 132 -7.30 -3.05 4.86
C SER A 132 -8.44 -2.95 5.85
N ARG A 133 -8.50 -3.86 6.83
CA ARG A 133 -9.47 -3.82 7.93
C ARG A 133 -9.37 -2.51 8.73
N ARG A 134 -8.14 -2.04 9.01
CA ARG A 134 -7.90 -0.74 9.65
C ARG A 134 -8.35 0.43 8.80
N SER A 135 -8.11 0.40 7.48
CA SER A 135 -8.57 1.47 6.57
C SER A 135 -10.09 1.60 6.56
N PHE A 136 -10.83 0.48 6.53
CA PHE A 136 -12.30 0.50 6.62
C PHE A 136 -12.79 1.07 7.96
N ALA A 137 -12.14 0.73 9.08
CA ALA A 137 -12.50 1.28 10.38
C ALA A 137 -12.29 2.80 10.47
N ILE A 138 -11.19 3.31 9.92
CA ILE A 138 -10.93 4.76 9.84
C ILE A 138 -11.98 5.45 8.97
N ALA A 139 -12.37 4.85 7.85
CA ALA A 139 -13.45 5.39 7.00
C ALA A 139 -14.76 5.50 7.78
N ILE A 140 -15.16 4.47 8.55
CA ILE A 140 -16.36 4.52 9.41
C ILE A 140 -16.29 5.69 10.41
N GLN A 141 -15.14 5.92 11.05
CA GLN A 141 -14.97 7.02 11.99
C GLN A 141 -15.11 8.40 11.33
N ILE A 142 -14.52 8.58 10.14
CA ILE A 142 -14.63 9.82 9.38
C ILE A 142 -16.08 10.07 8.94
N ILE A 143 -16.76 9.04 8.42
CA ILE A 143 -18.18 9.12 8.03
C ILE A 143 -19.05 9.51 9.23
N GLY A 144 -18.87 8.85 10.37
CA GLY A 144 -19.60 9.17 11.59
C GLY A 144 -19.38 10.62 12.04
N GLY A 145 -18.14 11.11 11.96
CA GLY A 145 -17.82 12.52 12.25
C GLY A 145 -18.50 13.50 11.29
N LEU A 146 -18.48 13.21 9.99
CA LEU A 146 -19.13 14.06 8.97
C LEU A 146 -20.65 14.10 9.13
N ILE A 147 -21.29 12.97 9.46
CA ILE A 147 -22.73 12.92 9.75
C ILE A 147 -23.06 13.77 10.98
N LEU A 148 -22.28 13.66 12.05
CA LEU A 148 -22.48 14.48 13.25
C LEU A 148 -22.40 15.98 12.96
N VAL A 149 -21.40 16.41 12.19
CA VAL A 149 -21.26 17.83 11.78
C VAL A 149 -22.43 18.27 10.91
N ALA A 150 -22.84 17.45 9.94
CA ALA A 150 -23.95 17.78 9.03
C ALA A 150 -25.33 17.82 9.71
N VAL A 151 -25.51 17.14 10.84
CA VAL A 151 -26.75 17.17 11.63
C VAL A 151 -26.77 18.35 12.62
N LEU A 152 -25.60 18.77 13.10
CA LEU A 152 -25.47 19.87 14.07
C LEU A 152 -25.41 21.28 13.44
N VAL A 153 -25.13 21.37 12.14
CA VAL A 153 -25.05 22.63 11.36
C VAL A 153 -26.24 22.73 10.41
#